data_AF-A0AAU9RCL9-F1
#
_entry.id   AF-A0AAU9RCL9-F1
#
_cell.length_a   1.000
_cell.length_b   1.000
_cell.length_c   1.000
_cell.angle_alpha   90.00
_cell.angle_beta   90.00
_cell.angle_gamma   90.00
#
_symmetry.space_group_name_H-M   'P 1'
#
loop_
_entity.id
_entity.type
_entity.pdbx_description
1 polymer ?
#
loop_
_entity_poly.entity_id
_entity_poly.type
_entity_poly.pdbx_seq_one_letter_code
_entity_poly.pdbx_strand_id
1 'polypeptide(L)'
;MLLLSYHKFNEAQREQSVLNRLKQGEIVALISDAGTPGISDPGTQLAKMCARENIDVIPIPGACAFWRGSLGEAKQEFLIRQPKGEITLLIEGKEETKADNPTDTEVEEELRVLISDGHSLSTAVKTVAERTSMRKKEVYSLALKKFGKQIQVEDEDD
;
A
#
# COMPACT_ATOMS: atom_id res chain seq x y z
N MET A 1 -26.54 -11.01 -27.76
CA MET A 1 -26.47 -10.15 -26.56
C MET A 1 -27.28 -8.90 -26.85
N LEU A 2 -28.40 -8.69 -26.18
CA LEU A 2 -29.26 -7.51 -26.37
C LEU A 2 -28.83 -6.43 -25.37
N LEU A 3 -28.47 -5.24 -25.86
CA LEU A 3 -28.14 -4.09 -25.02
C LEU A 3 -29.36 -3.18 -24.91
N LEU A 4 -29.77 -2.85 -23.68
CA LEU A 4 -30.88 -1.95 -23.41
C LEU A 4 -30.36 -0.73 -22.65
N SER A 5 -30.72 0.47 -23.09
CA SER A 5 -30.38 1.68 -22.35
C SER A 5 -31.20 1.76 -21.05
N TYR A 6 -30.49 2.03 -19.96
CA TYR A 6 -31.05 2.06 -18.61
C TYR A 6 -30.54 3.28 -17.86
N HIS A 7 -31.38 4.31 -17.73
CA HIS A 7 -31.02 5.60 -17.12
C HIS A 7 -32.21 6.20 -16.37
N LYS A 8 -31.98 7.16 -15.48
CA LYS A 8 -32.99 7.69 -14.53
C LYS A 8 -34.35 8.05 -15.17
N PHE A 9 -34.35 8.60 -16.37
CA PHE A 9 -35.59 9.01 -17.06
C PHE A 9 -36.46 7.86 -17.58
N ASN A 10 -35.94 6.63 -17.71
CA ASN A 10 -36.67 5.48 -18.26
C ASN A 10 -36.65 4.26 -17.35
N GLU A 11 -36.08 4.37 -16.14
CA GLU A 11 -35.81 3.24 -15.26
C GLU A 11 -37.08 2.45 -14.95
N ALA A 12 -38.18 3.09 -14.52
CA ALA A 12 -39.40 2.39 -14.13
C ALA A 12 -40.00 1.52 -15.26
N GLN A 13 -40.01 2.03 -16.49
CA GLN A 13 -40.50 1.26 -17.65
C GLN A 13 -39.55 0.09 -17.97
N ARG A 14 -38.24 0.33 -17.89
CA ARG A 14 -37.21 -0.66 -18.20
C ARG A 14 -37.13 -1.76 -17.13
N GLU A 15 -37.29 -1.42 -15.86
CA GLU A 15 -37.31 -2.37 -14.73
C GLU A 15 -38.37 -3.44 -14.93
N GLN A 16 -39.59 -3.04 -15.29
CA GLN A 16 -40.67 -4.00 -15.52
C GLN A 16 -40.38 -4.92 -16.71
N SER A 17 -39.81 -4.37 -17.79
CA SER A 17 -39.42 -5.17 -18.95
C SER A 17 -38.28 -6.15 -18.62
N VAL A 18 -37.28 -5.72 -17.84
CA VAL A 18 -36.17 -6.56 -17.39
C VAL A 18 -36.67 -7.66 -16.44
N LEU A 19 -37.54 -7.31 -15.49
CA LEU A 19 -38.11 -8.29 -14.56
C LEU A 19 -38.89 -9.38 -15.28
N ASN A 20 -39.70 -9.03 -16.29
CA ASN A 20 -40.43 -10.02 -17.08
C ASN A 20 -39.50 -11.00 -17.80
N ARG A 21 -38.35 -10.53 -18.29
CA ARG A 21 -37.33 -11.36 -18.94
C ARG A 21 -36.60 -12.26 -17.95
N LEU A 22 -36.26 -11.74 -16.77
CA LEU A 22 -35.71 -12.55 -15.67
C LEU A 22 -36.69 -13.66 -15.28
N LYS A 23 -38.00 -13.38 -15.19
CA LYS A 23 -39.05 -14.38 -14.95
C LYS A 23 -39.19 -15.43 -16.06
N GLN A 24 -38.76 -15.12 -17.27
CA GLN A 24 -38.70 -16.05 -18.41
C GLN A 24 -37.41 -16.90 -18.42
N GLY A 25 -36.53 -16.72 -17.42
CA GLY A 25 -35.27 -17.46 -17.30
C GLY A 25 -34.10 -16.83 -18.06
N GLU A 26 -34.24 -15.60 -18.56
CA GLU A 26 -33.13 -14.89 -19.18
C GLU A 26 -32.12 -14.38 -18.15
N ILE A 27 -30.84 -14.35 -18.52
CA ILE A 27 -29.76 -13.77 -17.70
C ILE A 27 -29.57 -12.31 -18.10
N VAL A 28 -29.61 -11.41 -17.11
CA VAL A 28 -29.42 -9.97 -17.32
C VAL A 28 -28.26 -9.47 -16.47
N ALA A 29 -27.36 -8.71 -17.09
CA ALA A 29 -26.31 -7.97 -16.40
C ALA A 29 -26.67 -6.48 -16.37
N LEU A 30 -26.57 -5.87 -15.19
CA LEU A 30 -26.68 -4.42 -15.01
C LEU A 30 -25.27 -3.83 -14.98
N ILE A 31 -25.00 -2.87 -15.87
CA ILE A 31 -23.69 -2.25 -16.05
C ILE A 31 -23.87 -0.73 -15.91
N SER A 32 -22.93 -0.08 -15.23
CA SER A 32 -22.82 1.38 -15.18
C SER A 32 -21.55 1.82 -15.93
N ASP A 33 -21.55 3.04 -16.46
CA ASP A 33 -20.39 3.68 -17.07
C ASP A 33 -19.22 3.79 -16.07
N ALA A 34 -19.52 3.96 -14.77
CA ALA A 34 -18.52 3.98 -13.71
C ALA A 34 -19.09 3.51 -12.35
N GLY A 35 -18.24 2.85 -11.56
CA GLY A 35 -18.56 2.46 -10.18
C GLY A 35 -19.50 1.24 -10.05
N THR A 36 -20.24 1.18 -8.94
CA THR A 36 -21.17 0.08 -8.64
C THR A 36 -22.60 0.48 -8.99
N PRO A 37 -23.28 -0.23 -9.92
CA PRO A 37 -24.67 0.06 -10.25
C PRO A 37 -25.59 0.05 -9.02
N GLY A 38 -26.51 1.02 -8.93
CA GLY A 38 -27.42 1.17 -7.80
C GLY A 38 -26.99 2.16 -6.72
N ILE A 39 -25.72 2.61 -6.68
CA ILE A 39 -25.25 3.62 -5.71
C ILE A 39 -25.55 5.04 -6.18
N SER A 40 -24.95 5.44 -7.31
CA SER A 40 -25.15 6.77 -7.93
C SER A 40 -25.96 6.71 -9.23
N ASP A 41 -26.02 5.51 -9.81
CA ASP A 41 -26.74 5.16 -11.02
C ASP A 41 -27.97 4.30 -10.71
N PRO A 42 -28.96 4.25 -11.63
CA PRO A 42 -30.13 3.38 -11.50
C PRO A 42 -29.75 1.91 -11.24
N GLY A 43 -30.63 1.18 -10.53
CA GLY A 43 -30.43 -0.24 -10.26
C GLY A 43 -30.95 -0.71 -8.90
N THR A 44 -31.03 0.19 -7.93
CA THR A 44 -31.50 -0.16 -6.58
C THR A 44 -32.95 -0.63 -6.56
N GLN A 45 -33.84 -0.04 -7.37
CA GLN A 45 -35.25 -0.47 -7.40
C GLN A 45 -35.41 -1.82 -8.10
N LEU A 46 -34.73 -2.04 -9.23
CA LEU A 46 -34.64 -3.35 -9.88
C LEU A 46 -34.17 -4.44 -8.91
N ALA A 47 -33.09 -4.20 -8.15
CA ALA A 47 -32.61 -5.17 -7.16
C ALA A 47 -33.65 -5.48 -6.07
N LYS A 48 -34.38 -4.46 -5.59
CA LYS A 48 -35.50 -4.66 -4.65
C LYS A 48 -36.64 -5.46 -5.26
N MET A 49 -36.96 -5.24 -6.54
CA MET A 49 -37.98 -6.01 -7.25
C MET A 49 -37.57 -7.47 -7.40
N CYS A 50 -36.32 -7.75 -7.78
CA CYS A 50 -35.78 -9.11 -7.83
C CYS A 50 -35.88 -9.79 -6.45
N ALA A 51 -35.50 -9.11 -5.38
CA ALA A 51 -35.58 -9.66 -4.02
C ALA A 51 -37.03 -10.01 -3.60
N ARG A 52 -38.02 -9.19 -3.97
CA ARG A 52 -39.44 -9.47 -3.68
C ARG A 52 -39.99 -10.66 -4.46
N GLU A 53 -39.50 -10.85 -5.67
CA GLU A 53 -39.89 -11.93 -6.58
C GLU A 53 -39.04 -13.19 -6.40
N ASN A 54 -38.17 -13.21 -5.38
CA ASN A 54 -37.26 -14.30 -5.07
C ASN A 54 -36.34 -14.68 -6.25
N ILE A 55 -35.86 -13.67 -6.98
CA ILE A 55 -34.90 -13.77 -8.08
C ILE A 55 -33.51 -13.39 -7.53
N ASP A 56 -32.53 -14.27 -7.73
CA ASP A 56 -31.17 -14.06 -7.25
C ASP A 56 -30.51 -12.85 -7.93
N VAL A 57 -29.93 -11.98 -7.10
CA VAL A 57 -29.07 -10.87 -7.55
C VAL A 57 -27.65 -11.19 -7.13
N ILE A 58 -26.81 -11.51 -8.10
CA ILE A 58 -25.42 -11.89 -7.86
C ILE A 58 -24.54 -10.64 -8.04
N PRO A 59 -23.97 -10.06 -6.97
CA PRO A 59 -23.04 -8.94 -7.11
C PRO A 59 -21.73 -9.44 -7.72
N ILE A 60 -21.37 -8.88 -8.88
CA ILE A 60 -20.08 -9.15 -9.53
C ILE A 60 -19.10 -8.03 -9.13
N PRO A 61 -17.98 -8.34 -8.45
CA PRO A 61 -17.02 -7.33 -8.03
C PRO A 61 -16.30 -6.74 -9.25
N GLY A 62 -16.51 -5.44 -9.52
CA GLY A 62 -15.88 -4.68 -10.62
C GLY A 62 -14.56 -4.02 -10.23
N ALA A 63 -14.13 -2.94 -10.91
CA ALA A 63 -12.90 -2.20 -10.59
C ALA A 63 -12.78 -1.66 -9.14
N CYS A 64 -13.84 -1.80 -8.34
CA CYS A 64 -13.83 -1.62 -6.89
C CYS A 64 -13.79 -2.96 -6.11
N ALA A 65 -13.20 -4.01 -6.67
CA ALA A 65 -12.93 -5.28 -6.00
C ALA A 65 -11.66 -5.15 -5.16
N PHE A 66 -11.80 -4.71 -3.91
CA PHE A 66 -10.66 -4.67 -2.99
C PHE A 66 -10.25 -6.11 -2.62
N TRP A 67 -9.15 -6.61 -3.21
CA TRP A 67 -8.50 -7.85 -2.80
C TRP A 67 -7.37 -7.52 -1.81
N ARG A 68 -7.28 -8.29 -0.72
CA ARG A 68 -6.25 -8.13 0.32
C ARG A 68 -5.56 -9.47 0.55
N GLY A 69 -4.23 -9.45 0.55
CA GLY A 69 -3.38 -10.60 0.83
C GLY A 69 -1.91 -10.27 0.59
N SER A 70 -1.03 -11.23 0.83
CA SER A 70 0.40 -11.14 0.55
C SER A 70 0.70 -11.21 -0.94
N LEU A 71 1.91 -10.79 -1.36
CA LEU A 71 2.32 -10.87 -2.76
C LEU A 71 2.33 -12.31 -3.31
N GLY A 72 2.61 -13.30 -2.44
CA GLY A 72 2.56 -14.72 -2.81
C GLY A 72 1.14 -15.19 -3.11
N GLU A 73 0.18 -14.79 -2.29
CA GLU A 73 -1.24 -15.06 -2.50
C GLU A 73 -1.77 -14.33 -3.73
N ALA A 74 -1.33 -13.08 -3.95
CA ALA A 74 -1.69 -12.29 -5.13
C ALA A 74 -1.23 -12.98 -6.41
N LYS A 75 -0.02 -13.54 -6.40
CA LYS A 75 0.52 -14.31 -7.53
C LYS A 75 -0.34 -15.53 -7.85
N GLN A 76 -0.73 -16.32 -6.84
CA GLN A 76 -1.60 -17.48 -7.05
C GLN A 76 -2.97 -17.04 -7.58
N GLU A 77 -3.55 -16.02 -6.97
CA GLU A 77 -4.86 -15.50 -7.35
C GLU A 77 -4.85 -14.92 -8.77
N PHE A 78 -3.77 -14.24 -9.18
CA PHE A 78 -3.67 -13.60 -10.49
C PHE A 78 -3.31 -14.59 -11.59
N LEU A 79 -2.69 -15.72 -11.25
CA LEU A 79 -2.53 -16.84 -12.19
C LEU A 79 -3.89 -17.47 -12.53
N ILE A 80 -4.81 -17.51 -11.56
CA ILE A 80 -6.15 -18.08 -11.72
C ILE A 80 -7.11 -17.06 -12.36
N ARG A 81 -7.20 -15.84 -11.79
CA ARG A 81 -8.14 -14.80 -12.24
C ARG A 81 -7.69 -14.06 -13.48
N GLN A 82 -6.39 -14.08 -13.78
CA GLN A 82 -5.75 -13.36 -14.90
C GLN A 82 -6.34 -11.95 -15.12
N PRO A 83 -6.30 -11.07 -14.10
CA PRO A 83 -6.91 -9.74 -14.21
C PRO A 83 -6.23 -8.95 -15.34
N LYS A 84 -7.04 -8.22 -16.12
CA LYS A 84 -6.60 -7.39 -17.25
C LYS A 84 -7.01 -5.95 -17.02
N GLY A 85 -6.19 -5.00 -17.48
CA GLY A 85 -6.38 -3.56 -17.28
C GLY A 85 -5.35 -2.96 -16.33
N GLU A 86 -5.57 -1.71 -15.92
CA GLU A 86 -4.73 -1.05 -14.91
C GLU A 86 -4.93 -1.69 -13.52
N ILE A 87 -3.83 -1.95 -12.81
CA ILE A 87 -3.81 -2.54 -11.48
C ILE A 87 -3.09 -1.58 -10.53
N THR A 88 -3.77 -1.16 -9.46
CA THR A 88 -3.17 -0.36 -8.40
C THR A 88 -2.68 -1.28 -7.30
N LEU A 89 -1.36 -1.39 -7.13
CA LEU A 89 -0.73 -2.11 -6.02
C LEU A 89 -0.49 -1.13 -4.87
N LEU A 90 -1.14 -1.38 -3.73
CA LEU A 90 -0.81 -0.68 -2.49
C LEU A 90 0.32 -1.44 -1.79
N ILE A 91 1.52 -0.90 -1.88
CA ILE A 91 2.71 -1.44 -1.21
C ILE A 91 2.91 -0.62 0.05
N GLU A 92 2.81 -1.27 1.21
CA GLU A 92 3.22 -0.64 2.45
C GLU A 92 4.72 -0.37 2.36
N GLY A 93 5.11 0.90 2.57
CA GLY A 93 6.51 1.22 2.77
C GLY A 93 6.99 0.47 4.00
N LYS A 94 8.17 -0.16 3.93
CA LYS A 94 8.85 -0.60 5.15
C LYS A 94 8.78 0.60 6.09
N GLU A 95 8.25 0.43 7.30
CA GLU A 95 8.56 1.42 8.33
C GLU A 95 10.07 1.60 8.23
N GLU A 96 10.54 2.84 8.09
CA GLU A 96 11.82 3.09 8.72
C GLU A 96 11.59 2.67 10.16
N THR A 97 11.97 1.42 10.48
CA THR A 97 12.83 1.21 11.61
C THR A 97 13.84 2.31 11.45
N LYS A 98 13.56 3.48 12.04
CA LYS A 98 14.58 4.29 12.66
C LYS A 98 15.44 3.23 13.29
N ALA A 99 16.59 2.94 12.66
CA ALA A 99 17.45 1.85 13.09
C ALA A 99 17.43 1.94 14.61
N ASP A 100 16.95 0.86 15.28
CA ASP A 100 16.88 0.85 16.74
C ASP A 100 18.13 1.53 17.21
N ASN A 101 17.98 2.56 18.05
CA ASN A 101 19.06 3.50 18.33
C ASN A 101 20.31 2.66 18.59
N PRO A 102 21.31 2.68 17.67
CA PRO A 102 22.33 1.64 17.65
C PRO A 102 22.99 1.63 19.02
N THR A 103 23.26 0.43 19.51
CA THR A 103 23.90 0.30 20.80
C THR A 103 25.21 1.08 20.79
N ASP A 104 25.61 1.61 21.94
CA ASP A 104 26.87 2.35 22.07
C ASP A 104 28.05 1.55 21.46
N THR A 105 28.01 0.21 21.55
CA THR A 105 29.02 -0.69 20.97
C THR A 105 29.04 -0.69 19.44
N GLU A 106 27.89 -0.68 18.78
CA GLU A 106 27.79 -0.63 17.31
C GLU A 106 28.29 0.71 16.76
N VAL A 107 27.95 1.80 17.45
CA VAL A 107 28.40 3.16 17.10
C VAL A 107 29.91 3.30 17.28
N GLU A 108 30.45 2.73 18.36
CA GLU A 108 31.89 2.72 18.61
C GLU A 108 32.68 1.96 17.54
N GLU A 109 32.16 0.82 17.07
CA GLU A 109 32.82 0.05 16.01
C GLU A 109 32.85 0.83 14.70
N GLU A 110 31.73 1.43 14.31
CA GLU A 110 31.64 2.21 13.07
C GLU A 110 32.51 3.47 13.11
N LEU A 111 32.54 4.17 14.25
CA LEU A 111 33.46 5.30 14.47
C LEU A 111 34.92 4.85 14.35
N ARG A 112 35.28 3.69 14.91
CA ARG A 112 36.65 3.16 14.82
C ARG A 112 37.06 2.88 13.38
N VAL A 113 36.18 2.26 12.59
CA VAL A 113 36.43 1.98 11.17
C VAL A 113 36.64 3.26 10.39
N LEU A 114 35.76 4.26 10.55
CA LEU A 114 35.88 5.52 9.82
C LEU A 114 37.16 6.30 10.19
N ILE A 115 37.55 6.28 11.46
CA ILE A 115 38.80 6.89 11.92
C ILE A 115 40.01 6.13 11.39
N SER A 116 39.98 4.78 11.38
CA SER A 116 41.07 3.99 10.80
C SER A 116 41.21 4.16 9.28
N ASP A 117 40.10 4.47 8.60
CA ASP A 117 40.08 4.81 7.18
C ASP A 117 40.58 6.26 6.91
N GLY A 118 41.05 6.96 7.95
CA GLY A 118 41.66 8.29 7.86
C GLY A 118 40.68 9.46 7.91
N HIS A 119 39.40 9.23 8.22
CA HIS A 119 38.46 10.32 8.42
C HIS A 119 38.70 11.02 9.77
N SER A 120 38.65 12.36 9.77
CA SER A 120 38.68 13.12 11.03
C SER A 120 37.51 12.76 11.95
N LEU A 121 37.69 12.90 13.26
CA LEU A 121 36.64 12.64 14.25
C LEU A 121 35.32 13.37 13.93
N SER A 122 35.42 14.61 13.45
CA SER A 122 34.27 15.44 13.07
C SER A 122 33.52 14.87 11.86
N THR A 123 34.26 14.38 10.87
CA THR A 123 33.71 13.74 9.68
C THR A 123 33.06 12.40 10.06
N ALA A 124 33.73 11.55 10.83
CA ALA A 124 33.20 10.27 11.28
C ALA A 124 31.90 10.44 12.10
N VAL A 125 31.88 11.37 13.05
CA VAL A 125 30.67 11.70 13.83
C VAL A 125 29.54 12.20 12.95
N LYS A 126 29.82 13.03 11.94
CA LYS A 126 28.81 13.51 11.00
C LYS A 126 28.25 12.34 10.18
N THR A 127 29.11 11.50 9.63
CA THR A 127 28.72 10.35 8.81
C THR A 127 27.89 9.34 9.60
N VAL A 128 28.29 9.00 10.82
CA VAL A 128 27.52 8.09 11.68
C VAL A 128 26.18 8.72 12.11
N ALA A 129 26.15 10.00 12.47
CA ALA A 129 24.89 10.68 12.82
C ALA A 129 23.91 10.83 11.64
N GLU A 130 24.40 10.91 10.41
CA GLU A 130 23.56 10.95 9.20
C GLU A 130 23.00 9.56 8.82
N ARG A 131 23.68 8.48 9.22
CA ARG A 131 23.33 7.09 8.91
C ARG A 131 22.58 6.38 10.03
N THR A 132 22.51 6.99 11.21
CA THR A 132 21.85 6.44 12.41
C THR A 132 20.71 7.35 12.87
N SER A 133 19.87 6.83 13.76
CA SER A 133 18.80 7.63 14.38
C SER A 133 19.27 8.45 15.59
N MET A 134 20.56 8.42 15.92
CA MET A 134 21.13 9.12 17.08
C MET A 134 21.31 10.61 16.81
N ARG A 135 21.17 11.42 17.87
CA ARG A 135 21.49 12.85 17.76
C ARG A 135 23.00 13.01 17.61
N LYS A 136 23.45 13.91 16.72
CA LYS A 136 24.89 14.23 16.54
C LYS A 136 25.64 14.49 17.85
N LYS A 137 24.97 15.10 18.84
CA LYS A 137 25.52 15.34 20.19
C LYS A 137 25.79 14.06 20.97
N GLU A 138 24.95 13.04 20.82
CA GLU A 138 25.07 11.75 21.51
C GLU A 138 26.24 10.95 20.95
N VAL A 139 26.33 10.82 19.62
CA VAL A 139 27.45 10.12 18.98
C VAL A 139 28.78 10.87 19.16
N TYR A 140 28.77 12.21 19.20
CA TYR A 140 29.97 12.99 19.59
C TYR A 140 30.41 12.71 21.04
N SER A 141 29.46 12.56 21.97
CA SER A 141 29.77 12.26 23.37
C SER A 141 30.36 10.85 23.54
N LEU A 142 29.87 9.88 22.78
CA LEU A 142 30.45 8.53 22.72
C LEU A 142 31.85 8.55 22.12
N ALA A 143 32.03 9.29 21.02
CA ALA A 143 33.32 9.43 20.37
C ALA A 143 34.38 10.03 21.31
N LEU A 144 34.03 11.08 22.07
CA LEU A 144 34.93 11.66 23.07
C LEU A 144 35.26 10.70 24.23
N LYS A 145 34.28 9.93 24.72
CA LYS A 145 34.50 8.96 25.81
C LYS A 145 35.50 7.85 25.42
N LYS A 146 35.53 7.45 24.15
CA LYS A 146 36.29 6.29 23.66
C LYS A 146 37.58 6.67 22.94
N PHE A 147 37.54 7.71 22.10
CA PHE A 147 38.65 8.13 21.25
C PHE A 147 39.28 9.46 21.70
N GLY A 148 38.66 10.19 22.64
CA GLY A 148 39.21 11.44 23.18
C GLY A 148 40.56 11.27 23.88
N LYS A 149 40.95 10.04 24.26
CA LYS A 149 42.29 9.72 24.78
C LYS A 149 43.33 9.43 23.69
N GLN A 150 42.93 9.14 22.45
CA GLN A 150 43.86 8.88 21.34
C GLN A 150 44.27 10.16 20.60
N ILE A 151 43.47 11.23 20.67
CA ILE A 151 43.76 12.51 20.00
C ILE A 151 44.80 13.34 20.78
N GLN A 152 45.00 13.08 22.08
CA GLN A 152 46.03 13.76 22.89
C GLN A 152 47.45 13.18 22.70
N VAL A 153 47.65 12.17 21.85
CA VAL A 153 48.97 11.54 21.64
C VAL A 153 49.66 12.05 20.36
N GLU A 154 48.94 12.71 19.45
CA GLU A 154 49.52 13.21 18.18
C GLU A 154 49.94 14.69 18.20
N ASP A 155 49.71 15.43 19.30
CA ASP A 155 50.08 16.85 19.43
C ASP A 155 51.31 17.10 20.35
N GLU A 156 52.07 16.07 20.76
CA GLU A 156 53.30 16.24 21.59
C GLU A 156 54.62 15.85 20.92
N ASP A 157 54.63 15.42 19.66
CA ASP A 157 55.88 15.19 18.90
C ASP A 157 55.85 15.90 17.53
N ASP A 158 56.03 17.23 17.54
CA ASP A 158 56.70 17.99 16.46
C ASP A 158 57.24 19.35 16.96
#